data_AF-W8T5J9-F1
#
_entry.id   AF-W8T5J9-F1
#
_cell.length_a   1.000
_cell.length_b   1.000
_cell.length_c   1.000
_cell.angle_alpha   90.00
_cell.angle_beta   90.00
_cell.angle_gamma   90.00
#
_symmetry.space_group_name_H-M   'P 1'
#
loop_
_entity.id
_entity.type
_entity.pdbx_description
1 polymer ?
#
loop_
_entity_poly.entity_id
_entity_poly.type
_entity_poly.pdbx_seq_one_letter_code
_entity_poly.pdbx_strand_id
1 'polypeptide(L)'
;MEFLSAVATNSRLMGSVGLRVAWELPDGRLDQFFLLDAEGLGIADYVGIKNGDSRKLHSETERLMGGLGAERIKLAFAEAVTLIKDYAKRNESYGKPLPENRRDFEFILNMQPADVDAQELFFKLCKEIETPVEFINYMVMRFVAMDKEAIGYFGDNKDISGMYITSANASLLKNSVKKASKRGSGYVSRLIYEEGGEYTRCTLGMSMKLVENRYMIGAITIGEVASLDAAEAFDEIRREEYIGIYQIDFPEEFEKTFLYDMSHCLKSSFENGTMLTEFRQDNSHVKSPEYLISNDIASIYFITNTGQLIVANYYPHERIDADSRLLNCYSEYLTLGDEFVFPASVIYEFALGSCESFYSFLTKR
;
A
#
# COMPACT_ATOMS: atom_id res chain seq x y z
N MET A 1 24.90 -11.60 -20.39
CA MET A 1 23.65 -11.02 -19.88
C MET A 1 23.84 -9.52 -19.84
N GLU A 2 22.92 -8.78 -20.43
CA GLU A 2 23.00 -7.33 -20.61
C GLU A 2 21.78 -6.65 -20.00
N PHE A 3 21.96 -5.47 -19.42
CA PHE A 3 20.86 -4.68 -18.87
C PHE A 3 20.07 -4.03 -20.00
N LEU A 4 18.74 -4.17 -19.98
CA LEU A 4 17.85 -3.55 -20.97
C LEU A 4 17.16 -2.31 -20.41
N SER A 5 16.50 -2.44 -19.26
CA SER A 5 15.72 -1.35 -18.67
C SER A 5 15.35 -1.64 -17.22
N ALA A 6 15.11 -0.58 -16.44
CA ALA A 6 14.45 -0.67 -15.15
C ALA A 6 13.34 0.38 -15.02
N VAL A 7 12.25 -0.01 -14.39
CA VAL A 7 11.10 0.85 -14.09
C VAL A 7 10.70 0.64 -12.64
N ALA A 8 10.52 1.72 -11.88
CA ALA A 8 10.08 1.69 -10.49
C ALA A 8 8.84 2.56 -10.29
N THR A 9 8.04 2.29 -9.26
CA THR A 9 7.01 3.25 -8.81
C THR A 9 7.63 4.36 -7.96
N ASN A 10 7.12 5.58 -8.07
CA ASN A 10 7.48 6.68 -7.16
C ASN A 10 6.64 6.69 -5.86
N SER A 11 6.39 5.50 -5.31
CA SER A 11 5.54 5.26 -4.14
C SER A 11 6.30 5.22 -2.81
N ARG A 12 7.58 5.60 -2.76
CA ARG A 12 8.45 5.44 -1.57
C ARG A 12 7.86 6.05 -0.29
N LEU A 13 7.07 7.13 -0.40
CA LEU A 13 6.40 7.79 0.72
C LEU A 13 5.28 6.96 1.36
N MET A 14 4.76 5.94 0.67
CA MET A 14 3.84 4.93 1.21
C MET A 14 4.59 3.72 1.79
N GLY A 15 5.92 3.73 1.79
CA GLY A 15 6.73 2.65 2.38
C GLY A 15 7.08 1.52 1.43
N SER A 16 6.41 1.41 0.29
CA SER A 16 6.69 0.37 -0.70
C SER A 16 7.07 0.94 -2.07
N VAL A 17 7.88 0.21 -2.83
CA VAL A 17 8.26 0.50 -4.22
C VAL A 17 8.17 -0.79 -5.03
N GLY A 18 7.40 -0.79 -6.10
CA GLY A 18 7.45 -1.85 -7.11
C GLY A 18 8.59 -1.56 -8.07
N LEU A 19 9.44 -2.55 -8.36
CA LEU A 19 10.56 -2.43 -9.29
C LEU A 19 10.52 -3.58 -10.30
N ARG A 20 10.59 -3.24 -11.59
CA ARG A 20 10.83 -4.19 -12.69
C ARG A 20 12.18 -3.93 -13.33
N VAL A 21 13.00 -4.97 -13.46
CA VAL A 21 14.28 -4.94 -14.16
C VAL A 21 14.29 -5.97 -15.29
N ALA A 22 14.69 -5.55 -16.48
CA ALA A 22 14.76 -6.42 -17.65
C ALA A 22 16.21 -6.62 -18.11
N TRP A 23 16.52 -7.85 -18.47
CA TRP A 23 17.83 -8.30 -18.93
C TRP A 23 17.73 -9.07 -20.24
N GLU A 24 18.73 -8.89 -21.10
CA GLU A 24 18.96 -9.75 -22.25
C GLU A 24 19.85 -10.92 -21.84
N LEU A 25 19.40 -12.13 -22.19
CA LEU A 25 20.10 -13.38 -22.00
C LEU A 25 20.50 -13.95 -23.37
N PRO A 26 21.54 -14.80 -23.45
CA PRO A 26 21.91 -15.47 -24.70
C PRO A 26 20.76 -16.25 -25.35
N ASP A 27 19.81 -16.74 -24.54
CA ASP A 27 18.66 -17.53 -24.95
C ASP A 27 17.31 -16.81 -24.72
N GLY A 28 17.34 -15.48 -24.69
CA GLY A 28 16.15 -14.64 -24.72
C GLY A 28 16.18 -13.50 -23.72
N ARG A 29 15.13 -13.36 -22.91
CA ARG A 29 14.93 -12.22 -22.01
C ARG A 29 14.49 -12.68 -20.61
N LEU A 30 14.94 -11.95 -19.60
CA LEU A 30 14.52 -12.12 -18.21
C LEU A 30 13.96 -10.81 -17.67
N ASP A 31 12.70 -10.81 -17.25
CA ASP A 31 12.08 -9.71 -16.50
C ASP A 31 11.95 -10.13 -15.04
N GLN A 32 12.45 -9.29 -14.13
CA GLN A 32 12.46 -9.52 -12.69
C GLN A 32 11.65 -8.43 -12.01
N PHE A 33 10.78 -8.83 -11.10
CA PHE A 33 9.85 -7.98 -10.38
C PHE A 33 10.18 -8.08 -8.90
N PHE A 34 10.31 -6.93 -8.22
CA PHE A 34 10.66 -6.82 -6.81
C PHE A 34 9.68 -5.89 -6.11
N LEU A 35 9.02 -6.38 -5.06
CA LEU A 35 8.31 -5.51 -4.12
C LEU A 35 9.29 -5.14 -3.01
N LEU A 36 9.63 -3.86 -2.94
CA LEU A 36 10.59 -3.31 -2.00
C LEU A 36 9.82 -2.62 -0.89
N ASP A 37 9.95 -3.10 0.34
CA ASP A 37 9.34 -2.56 1.54
C ASP A 37 10.38 -1.94 2.47
N ALA A 38 10.17 -0.67 2.80
CA ALA A 38 11.03 0.12 3.65
C ALA A 38 10.63 0.07 5.13
N GLU A 39 9.48 -0.52 5.45
CA GLU A 39 8.89 -0.46 6.78
C GLU A 39 9.30 -1.64 7.67
N GLY A 40 9.68 -2.79 7.12
CA GLY A 40 10.41 -3.81 7.89
C GLY A 40 10.56 -5.17 7.25
N LEU A 41 10.37 -5.29 5.93
CA LEU A 41 10.59 -6.53 5.19
C LEU A 41 11.85 -6.47 4.29
N GLY A 42 12.22 -5.32 3.75
CA GLY A 42 13.26 -5.23 2.72
C GLY A 42 12.70 -5.66 1.36
N ILE A 43 13.31 -6.61 0.67
CA ILE A 43 12.69 -7.27 -0.49
C ILE A 43 11.58 -8.19 0.05
N ALA A 44 10.33 -7.77 -0.13
CA ALA A 44 9.14 -8.44 0.39
C ALA A 44 8.59 -9.52 -0.56
N ASP A 45 8.67 -9.27 -1.88
CA ASP A 45 8.21 -10.21 -2.91
C ASP A 45 9.16 -10.17 -4.12
N TYR A 46 9.28 -11.30 -4.82
CA TYR A 46 10.11 -11.45 -6.01
C TYR A 46 9.52 -12.44 -7.01
N VAL A 47 9.47 -12.03 -8.28
CA VAL A 47 9.10 -12.91 -9.41
C VAL A 47 10.07 -12.72 -10.57
N GLY A 48 10.64 -13.82 -11.07
CA GLY A 48 11.43 -13.86 -12.30
C GLY A 48 10.64 -14.50 -13.45
N ILE A 49 10.56 -13.83 -14.59
CA ILE A 49 9.87 -14.32 -15.79
C ILE A 49 10.86 -14.37 -16.96
N LYS A 50 11.24 -15.58 -17.36
CA LYS A 50 12.04 -15.82 -18.56
C LYS A 50 11.14 -15.97 -19.78
N ASN A 51 11.46 -15.26 -20.86
CA ASN A 51 10.75 -15.30 -22.14
C ASN A 51 9.23 -15.14 -22.00
N GLY A 52 8.80 -14.27 -21.08
CA GLY A 52 7.39 -13.99 -20.84
C GLY A 52 6.74 -13.30 -22.03
N ASP A 53 5.52 -13.71 -22.37
CA ASP A 53 4.70 -12.98 -23.34
C ASP A 53 4.19 -11.65 -22.77
N SER A 54 3.66 -10.79 -23.65
CA SER A 54 3.17 -9.46 -23.26
C SER A 54 2.06 -9.51 -22.23
N ARG A 55 1.18 -10.53 -22.27
CA ARG A 55 0.05 -10.66 -21.33
C ARG A 55 0.53 -11.00 -19.93
N LYS A 56 1.43 -11.98 -19.82
CA LYS A 56 2.01 -12.40 -18.54
C LYS A 56 2.84 -11.28 -17.91
N LEU A 57 3.65 -10.58 -18.72
CA LEU A 57 4.44 -9.44 -18.24
C LEU A 57 3.56 -8.27 -17.80
N HIS A 58 2.47 -8.00 -18.51
CA HIS A 58 1.51 -6.95 -18.12
C HIS A 58 0.83 -7.31 -16.80
N SER A 59 0.26 -8.51 -16.69
CA SER A 59 -0.42 -8.96 -15.47
C SER A 59 0.50 -8.92 -14.24
N GLU A 60 1.76 -9.36 -14.37
CA GLU A 60 2.73 -9.28 -13.27
C GLU A 60 3.13 -7.84 -12.94
N THR A 61 3.20 -6.96 -13.96
CA THR A 61 3.45 -5.52 -13.73
C THR A 61 2.29 -4.90 -12.93
N GLU A 62 1.05 -5.20 -13.29
CA GLU A 62 -0.13 -4.68 -12.58
C GLU A 62 -0.25 -5.25 -11.16
N ARG A 63 -0.02 -6.56 -10.98
CA ARG A 63 0.00 -7.21 -9.66
C ARG A 63 0.93 -6.53 -8.67
N LEU A 64 2.13 -6.17 -9.13
CA LEU A 64 3.16 -5.61 -8.27
C LEU A 64 3.07 -4.08 -8.15
N MET A 65 2.64 -3.37 -9.20
CA MET A 65 2.78 -1.91 -9.30
C MET A 65 1.44 -1.18 -9.44
N GLY A 66 0.37 -1.85 -9.86
CA GLY A 66 -0.93 -1.23 -10.15
C GLY A 66 -1.69 -0.75 -8.91
N GLY A 67 -1.49 -1.41 -7.77
CA GLY A 67 -2.12 -1.02 -6.49
C GLY A 67 -1.37 0.03 -5.68
N LEU A 68 -0.19 0.51 -6.13
CA LEU A 68 0.67 1.40 -5.32
C LEU A 68 0.32 2.89 -5.44
N GLY A 69 -0.68 3.26 -6.25
CA GLY A 69 -1.18 4.63 -6.38
C GLY A 69 -0.14 5.65 -6.85
N ALA A 70 0.80 5.22 -7.69
CA ALA A 70 2.01 5.95 -8.03
C ALA A 70 2.41 5.82 -9.51
N GLU A 71 3.15 6.81 -10.01
CA GLU A 71 3.66 6.81 -11.37
C GLU A 71 4.84 5.86 -11.53
N ARG A 72 5.02 5.38 -12.76
CA ARG A 72 6.11 4.49 -13.13
C ARG A 72 7.23 5.28 -13.79
N ILE A 73 8.39 5.32 -13.15
CA ILE A 73 9.56 6.09 -13.58
C ILE A 73 10.68 5.17 -14.04
N LYS A 74 11.52 5.64 -14.96
CA LYS A 74 12.68 4.89 -15.44
C LYS A 74 13.86 5.05 -14.47
N LEU A 75 14.54 3.95 -14.22
CA LEU A 75 15.81 3.92 -13.50
C LEU A 75 16.95 3.54 -14.43
N ALA A 76 18.10 4.16 -14.21
CA ALA A 76 19.37 3.73 -14.79
C ALA A 76 19.83 2.41 -14.17
N PHE A 77 20.74 1.71 -14.85
CA PHE A 77 21.34 0.47 -14.36
C PHE A 77 21.89 0.62 -12.93
N ALA A 78 22.69 1.66 -12.68
CA ALA A 78 23.32 1.86 -11.39
C ALA A 78 22.27 2.07 -10.28
N GLU A 79 21.25 2.89 -10.52
CA GLU A 79 20.15 3.14 -9.58
C GLU A 79 19.40 1.84 -9.24
N ALA A 80 19.03 1.04 -10.24
CA ALA A 80 18.28 -0.21 -10.03
C ALA A 80 19.08 -1.25 -9.25
N VAL A 81 20.37 -1.41 -9.57
CA VAL A 81 21.26 -2.35 -8.86
C VAL A 81 21.50 -1.88 -7.43
N THR A 82 21.77 -0.59 -7.21
CA THR A 82 21.92 -0.01 -5.86
C THR A 82 20.67 -0.23 -5.03
N LEU A 83 19.48 0.03 -5.60
CA LEU A 83 18.21 -0.14 -4.93
C LEU A 83 17.97 -1.60 -4.47
N ILE A 84 18.18 -2.58 -5.36
CA ILE A 84 18.04 -4.01 -5.01
C ILE A 84 19.02 -4.40 -3.90
N LYS A 85 20.28 -3.96 -3.99
CA LYS A 85 21.30 -4.26 -2.99
C LYS A 85 20.99 -3.65 -1.63
N ASP A 86 20.46 -2.43 -1.61
CA ASP A 86 20.15 -1.74 -0.37
C ASP A 86 18.94 -2.37 0.33
N TYR A 87 17.90 -2.77 -0.40
CA TYR A 87 16.77 -3.50 0.19
C TYR A 87 17.15 -4.92 0.61
N ALA A 88 18.06 -5.60 -0.10
CA ALA A 88 18.58 -6.89 0.37
C ALA A 88 19.32 -6.76 1.71
N LYS A 89 20.11 -5.71 1.92
CA LYS A 89 20.72 -5.41 3.24
C LYS A 89 19.66 -5.08 4.29
N ARG A 90 18.53 -4.48 3.90
CA ARG A 90 17.42 -4.22 4.82
C ARG A 90 16.81 -5.52 5.35
N ASN A 91 16.60 -6.54 4.50
CA ASN A 91 16.16 -7.87 4.96
C ASN A 91 17.05 -8.35 6.12
N GLU A 92 18.38 -8.29 5.95
CA GLU A 92 19.34 -8.67 7.00
C GLU A 92 19.18 -7.83 8.27
N SER A 93 19.07 -6.50 8.13
CA SER A 93 18.91 -5.59 9.27
C SER A 93 17.60 -5.79 10.04
N TYR A 94 16.54 -6.22 9.35
CA TYR A 94 15.24 -6.52 9.94
C TYR A 94 15.12 -7.97 10.43
N GLY A 95 16.16 -8.80 10.25
CA GLY A 95 16.12 -10.22 10.57
C GLY A 95 15.10 -10.99 9.73
N LYS A 96 14.82 -10.52 8.51
CA LYS A 96 13.89 -11.16 7.56
C LYS A 96 14.68 -11.96 6.52
N PRO A 97 14.17 -13.11 6.08
CA PRO A 97 14.79 -13.83 4.97
C PRO A 97 14.63 -13.03 3.67
N LEU A 98 15.57 -13.22 2.74
CA LEU A 98 15.33 -12.87 1.33
C LEU A 98 14.26 -13.80 0.73
N PRO A 99 13.57 -13.41 -0.34
CA PRO A 99 12.64 -14.27 -1.05
C PRO A 99 13.24 -15.62 -1.44
N GLU A 100 12.45 -16.69 -1.43
CA GLU A 100 12.91 -18.08 -1.63
C GLU A 100 13.72 -18.27 -2.92
N ASN A 101 13.33 -17.57 -3.99
CA ASN A 101 13.98 -17.62 -5.30
C ASN A 101 15.23 -16.71 -5.41
N ARG A 102 15.92 -16.45 -4.30
CA ARG A 102 17.09 -15.53 -4.25
C ARG A 102 18.18 -15.80 -5.29
N ARG A 103 18.36 -17.08 -5.68
CA ARG A 103 19.38 -17.50 -6.65
C ARG A 103 19.20 -16.80 -7.99
N ASP A 104 17.95 -16.46 -8.33
CA ASP A 104 17.62 -15.84 -9.60
C ASP A 104 18.11 -14.39 -9.70
N PHE A 105 18.41 -13.73 -8.58
CA PHE A 105 18.94 -12.36 -8.54
C PHE A 105 20.25 -12.21 -7.76
N GLU A 106 20.86 -13.30 -7.30
CA GLU A 106 22.14 -13.28 -6.57
C GLU A 106 23.27 -12.64 -7.39
N PHE A 107 23.22 -12.76 -8.72
CA PHE A 107 24.17 -12.08 -9.60
C PHE A 107 24.10 -10.55 -9.45
N ILE A 108 22.91 -9.96 -9.20
CA ILE A 108 22.73 -8.52 -9.03
C ILE A 108 23.42 -8.07 -7.74
N LEU A 109 23.30 -8.86 -6.68
CA LEU A 109 23.91 -8.55 -5.39
C LEU A 109 25.44 -8.46 -5.49
N ASN A 110 26.03 -9.22 -6.43
CA ASN A 110 27.47 -9.24 -6.69
C ASN A 110 27.94 -8.18 -7.70
N MET A 111 27.03 -7.47 -8.39
CA MET A 111 27.39 -6.41 -9.32
C MET A 111 27.99 -5.20 -8.60
N GLN A 112 28.86 -4.47 -9.31
CA GLN A 112 29.48 -3.22 -8.86
C GLN A 112 28.98 -2.08 -9.75
N PRO A 113 27.84 -1.44 -9.42
CA PRO A 113 27.37 -0.29 -10.18
C PRO A 113 28.27 0.93 -9.95
N ALA A 114 28.13 1.95 -10.80
CA ALA A 114 28.66 3.28 -10.51
C ALA A 114 28.03 3.84 -9.23
N ASP A 115 28.71 4.81 -8.60
CA ASP A 115 28.19 5.47 -7.41
C ASP A 115 26.88 6.22 -7.71
N VAL A 116 25.94 6.17 -6.77
CA VAL A 116 24.61 6.78 -6.87
C VAL A 116 24.36 7.58 -5.61
N ASP A 117 23.94 8.84 -5.76
CA ASP A 117 23.50 9.63 -4.62
C ASP A 117 22.20 9.02 -4.05
N ALA A 118 22.31 8.43 -2.87
CA ALA A 118 21.20 7.75 -2.21
C ALA A 118 20.03 8.71 -1.89
N GLN A 119 20.33 9.97 -1.58
CA GLN A 119 19.30 10.97 -1.29
C GLN A 119 18.58 11.40 -2.56
N GLU A 120 19.30 11.61 -3.67
CA GLU A 120 18.66 11.90 -4.97
C GLU A 120 17.80 10.72 -5.44
N LEU A 121 18.30 9.48 -5.34
CA LEU A 121 17.53 8.28 -5.67
C LEU A 121 16.28 8.16 -4.81
N PHE A 122 16.40 8.40 -3.50
CA PHE A 122 15.25 8.41 -2.58
C PHE A 122 14.18 9.42 -3.03
N PHE A 123 14.56 10.67 -3.30
CA PHE A 123 13.59 11.68 -3.73
C PHE A 123 13.02 11.41 -5.11
N LYS A 124 13.80 10.80 -6.02
CA LYS A 124 13.31 10.34 -7.31
C LYS A 124 12.21 9.28 -7.17
N LEU A 125 12.32 8.41 -6.16
CA LEU A 125 11.30 7.40 -5.82
C LEU A 125 10.12 7.97 -5.00
N CYS A 126 10.15 9.25 -4.63
CA CYS A 126 9.02 9.92 -3.99
C CYS A 126 8.22 10.68 -5.04
N LYS A 127 6.89 10.60 -4.99
CA LYS A 127 6.05 11.54 -5.72
C LYS A 127 6.27 12.97 -5.24
N GLU A 128 5.99 13.92 -6.11
CA GLU A 128 5.95 15.33 -5.74
C GLU A 128 4.87 15.56 -4.68
N ILE A 129 5.20 16.36 -3.67
CA ILE A 129 4.30 16.72 -2.58
C ILE A 129 3.80 18.13 -2.84
N GLU A 130 2.50 18.28 -3.03
CA GLU A 130 1.92 19.54 -3.49
C GLU A 130 1.52 20.44 -2.32
N THR A 131 1.03 19.84 -1.22
CA THR A 131 0.44 20.60 -0.12
C THR A 131 1.13 20.32 1.23
N PRO A 132 1.09 21.28 2.18
CA PRO A 132 1.62 21.04 3.52
C PRO A 132 0.90 19.92 4.28
N VAL A 133 -0.41 19.77 4.08
CA VAL A 133 -1.19 18.70 4.75
C VAL A 133 -0.76 17.34 4.24
N GLU A 134 -0.59 17.20 2.93
CA GLU A 134 -0.05 16.00 2.30
C GLU A 134 1.33 15.64 2.84
N PHE A 135 2.23 16.64 2.93
CA PHE A 135 3.54 16.45 3.55
C PHE A 135 3.44 15.91 4.98
N ILE A 136 2.61 16.55 5.83
CA ILE A 136 2.45 16.13 7.22
C ILE A 136 1.90 14.71 7.31
N ASN A 137 0.90 14.35 6.52
CA ASN A 137 0.36 12.99 6.52
C ASN A 137 1.44 11.96 6.16
N TYR A 138 2.20 12.18 5.08
CA TYR A 138 3.31 11.29 4.73
C TYR A 138 4.34 11.20 5.84
N MET A 139 4.74 12.31 6.45
CA MET A 139 5.74 12.30 7.51
C MET A 139 5.22 11.61 8.78
N VAL A 140 3.94 11.74 9.11
CA VAL A 140 3.31 10.98 10.20
C VAL A 140 3.32 9.48 9.91
N MET A 141 2.97 9.07 8.69
CA MET A 141 3.06 7.66 8.27
C MET A 141 4.48 7.12 8.41
N ARG A 142 5.48 7.84 7.87
CA ARG A 142 6.90 7.47 7.97
C ARG A 142 7.38 7.41 9.42
N PHE A 143 6.91 8.33 10.26
CA PHE A 143 7.29 8.41 11.66
C PHE A 143 6.72 7.24 12.47
N VAL A 144 5.45 6.86 12.23
CA VAL A 144 4.81 5.68 12.84
C VAL A 144 5.48 4.39 12.39
N ALA A 145 5.79 4.27 11.09
CA ALA A 145 6.47 3.10 10.53
C ALA A 145 7.98 3.01 10.87
N MET A 146 8.51 3.91 11.70
CA MET A 146 9.94 4.00 12.05
C MET A 146 10.88 4.11 10.84
N ASP A 147 10.45 4.77 9.76
CA ASP A 147 11.23 4.97 8.54
C ASP A 147 12.27 6.09 8.73
N LYS A 148 13.35 5.76 9.45
CA LYS A 148 14.42 6.69 9.81
C LYS A 148 15.11 7.32 8.62
N GLU A 149 15.16 6.61 7.50
CA GLU A 149 15.72 7.11 6.25
C GLU A 149 14.85 8.25 5.72
N ALA A 150 13.55 8.04 5.57
CA ALA A 150 12.65 9.08 5.10
C ALA A 150 12.63 10.29 6.04
N ILE A 151 12.51 10.06 7.35
CA ILE A 151 12.55 11.14 8.35
C ILE A 151 13.90 11.87 8.33
N GLY A 152 15.01 11.15 8.09
CA GLY A 152 16.33 11.73 7.96
C GLY A 152 16.49 12.60 6.71
N TYR A 153 16.03 12.13 5.55
CA TYR A 153 16.13 12.90 4.30
C TYR A 153 15.19 14.09 4.25
N PHE A 154 14.02 14.02 4.89
CA PHE A 154 13.12 15.17 5.04
C PHE A 154 13.41 16.02 6.29
N GLY A 155 14.34 15.62 7.14
CA GLY A 155 14.72 16.32 8.36
C GLY A 155 15.82 17.35 8.13
N ASP A 156 15.67 18.53 8.71
CA ASP A 156 16.71 19.59 8.69
C ASP A 156 17.80 19.36 9.77
N ASN A 157 17.63 18.35 10.63
CA ASN A 157 18.62 17.93 11.61
C ASN A 157 18.56 16.40 11.82
N LYS A 158 19.73 15.79 11.98
CA LYS A 158 19.92 14.35 12.24
C LYS A 158 19.30 13.87 13.55
N ASP A 159 19.08 14.75 14.52
CA ASP A 159 18.44 14.35 15.79
C ASP A 159 16.99 13.89 15.61
N ILE A 160 16.31 14.37 14.55
CA ILE A 160 14.90 14.06 14.30
C ILE A 160 14.71 12.58 13.92
N SER A 161 15.64 11.99 13.16
CA SER A 161 15.55 10.57 12.75
C SER A 161 15.82 9.60 13.90
N GLY A 162 16.30 10.10 15.04
CA GLY A 162 16.45 9.33 16.28
C GLY A 162 15.20 9.29 17.16
N MET A 163 14.14 10.04 16.83
CA MET A 163 12.88 10.05 17.58
C MET A 163 11.99 8.88 17.15
N TYR A 164 11.27 8.27 18.11
CA TYR A 164 10.37 7.15 17.87
C TYR A 164 9.20 7.18 18.86
N ILE A 165 8.04 6.72 18.39
CA ILE A 165 6.82 6.50 19.20
C ILE A 165 6.35 5.04 19.17
N THR A 166 7.01 4.23 18.35
CA THR A 166 6.74 2.83 18.07
C THR A 166 8.03 2.04 18.31
N SER A 167 7.87 0.76 18.58
CA SER A 167 8.95 -0.19 18.82
C SER A 167 9.22 -1.13 17.63
N ALA A 168 8.27 -1.22 16.70
CA ALA A 168 8.33 -2.02 15.48
C ALA A 168 7.47 -1.39 14.35
N ASN A 169 7.22 -2.19 13.30
CA ASN A 169 6.31 -1.84 12.19
C ASN A 169 4.89 -1.61 12.73
N ALA A 170 4.51 -0.36 12.89
CA ALA A 170 3.17 0.05 13.30
C ALA A 170 2.35 0.56 12.12
N SER A 171 1.04 0.33 12.18
CA SER A 171 0.09 0.75 11.14
C SER A 171 -0.60 2.04 11.56
N LEU A 172 -0.49 3.10 10.77
CA LEU A 172 -1.27 4.32 10.99
C LEU A 172 -2.73 4.06 10.60
N LEU A 173 -3.65 4.16 11.56
CA LEU A 173 -5.08 3.93 11.32
C LEU A 173 -5.84 5.21 11.00
N LYS A 174 -5.46 6.31 11.67
CA LYS A 174 -6.10 7.63 11.56
C LYS A 174 -5.10 8.74 11.79
N ASN A 175 -5.27 9.85 11.07
CA ASN A 175 -4.61 11.11 11.40
C ASN A 175 -5.52 12.31 11.14
N SER A 176 -5.57 13.24 12.10
CA SER A 176 -6.24 14.54 11.97
C SER A 176 -5.20 15.66 12.04
N VAL A 177 -4.99 16.37 10.93
CA VAL A 177 -4.01 17.44 10.79
C VAL A 177 -4.69 18.79 10.94
N LYS A 178 -4.17 19.61 11.86
CA LYS A 178 -4.62 21.01 12.06
C LYS A 178 -3.43 21.95 12.09
N LYS A 179 -3.57 23.10 11.45
CA LYS A 179 -2.56 24.16 11.53
C LYS A 179 -2.52 24.72 12.95
N ALA A 180 -1.34 24.74 13.57
CA ALA A 180 -1.16 25.17 14.97
C ALA A 180 -1.49 26.66 15.18
N SER A 181 -1.27 27.49 14.16
CA SER A 181 -1.71 28.88 14.14
C SER A 181 -1.91 29.38 12.71
N LYS A 182 -2.71 30.45 12.54
CA LYS A 182 -2.97 31.01 11.20
C LYS A 182 -1.69 31.49 10.48
N ARG A 183 -0.71 31.99 11.25
CA ARG A 183 0.52 32.63 10.73
C ARG A 183 1.79 31.78 10.83
N GLY A 184 1.79 30.68 11.59
CA GLY A 184 2.96 29.81 11.76
C GLY A 184 3.05 28.71 10.71
N SER A 185 4.21 28.06 10.63
CA SER A 185 4.46 26.85 9.83
C SER A 185 4.29 25.54 10.63
N GLY A 186 3.70 25.64 11.83
CA GLY A 186 3.43 24.51 12.71
C GLY A 186 2.10 23.83 12.41
N TYR A 187 2.10 22.51 12.51
CA TYR A 187 0.94 21.63 12.41
C TYR A 187 0.86 20.73 13.63
N VAL A 188 -0.36 20.36 13.99
CA VAL A 188 -0.66 19.39 15.04
C VAL A 188 -1.40 18.23 14.40
N SER A 189 -0.84 17.05 14.54
CA SER A 189 -1.41 15.77 14.10
C SER A 189 -1.93 15.03 15.31
N ARG A 190 -3.19 14.59 15.28
CA ARG A 190 -3.74 13.62 16.24
C ARG A 190 -3.92 12.31 15.51
N LEU A 191 -3.14 11.32 15.90
CA LEU A 191 -3.09 10.04 15.23
C LEU A 191 -3.53 8.90 16.13
N ILE A 192 -4.02 7.85 15.50
CA ILE A 192 -4.22 6.54 16.10
C ILE A 192 -3.43 5.55 15.26
N TYR A 193 -2.63 4.70 15.90
CA TYR A 193 -1.87 3.65 15.27
C TYR A 193 -2.02 2.34 16.03
N GLU A 194 -1.80 1.23 15.33
CA GLU A 194 -1.77 -0.12 15.86
C GLU A 194 -0.34 -0.67 15.81
N GLU A 195 0.09 -1.28 16.92
CA GLU A 195 1.36 -1.99 17.03
C GLU A 195 1.15 -3.28 17.83
N GLY A 196 1.37 -4.43 17.19
CA GLY A 196 1.34 -5.73 17.87
C GLY A 196 -0.04 -6.12 18.44
N GLY A 197 -1.12 -5.59 17.90
CA GLY A 197 -2.51 -5.76 18.35
C GLY A 197 -2.96 -4.71 19.37
N GLU A 198 -2.09 -3.81 19.79
CA GLU A 198 -2.40 -2.72 20.72
C GLU A 198 -2.64 -1.41 19.98
N TYR A 199 -3.63 -0.65 20.42
CA TYR A 199 -4.00 0.63 19.81
C TYR A 199 -3.50 1.79 20.67
N THR A 200 -2.91 2.80 20.04
CA THR A 200 -2.38 3.98 20.73
C THR A 200 -2.81 5.26 20.05
N ARG A 201 -3.28 6.24 20.83
CA ARG A 201 -3.49 7.62 20.42
C ARG A 201 -2.23 8.44 20.73
N CYS A 202 -1.80 9.24 19.77
CA CYS A 202 -0.67 10.16 19.94
C CYS A 202 -0.98 11.54 19.36
N THR A 203 -0.43 12.59 19.97
CA THR A 203 -0.41 13.94 19.39
C THR A 203 1.01 14.31 18.99
N LEU A 204 1.21 14.75 17.76
CA LEU A 204 2.49 15.24 17.26
C LEU A 204 2.38 16.72 16.86
N GLY A 205 3.31 17.53 17.34
CA GLY A 205 3.58 18.85 16.79
C GLY A 205 4.69 18.76 15.74
N MET A 206 4.49 19.31 14.56
CA MET A 206 5.49 19.36 13.50
C MET A 206 5.66 20.78 12.98
N SER A 207 6.88 21.26 12.90
CA SER A 207 7.19 22.52 12.20
C SER A 207 7.75 22.20 10.82
N MET A 208 7.31 22.97 9.83
CA MET A 208 7.75 22.82 8.44
C MET A 208 8.56 24.01 7.96
N LYS A 209 9.45 23.74 7.00
CA LYS A 209 10.16 24.75 6.20
C LYS A 209 10.06 24.38 4.72
N LEU A 210 10.24 25.37 3.87
CA LEU A 210 10.38 25.16 2.42
C LEU A 210 11.83 25.48 2.06
N VAL A 211 12.56 24.48 1.55
CA VAL A 211 13.95 24.61 1.11
C VAL A 211 14.00 24.20 -0.35
N GLU A 212 14.40 25.10 -1.24
CA GLU A 212 14.49 24.84 -2.68
C GLU A 212 13.20 24.19 -3.26
N ASN A 213 12.04 24.74 -2.88
CA ASN A 213 10.70 24.23 -3.23
C ASN A 213 10.33 22.84 -2.69
N ARG A 214 11.10 22.29 -1.75
CA ARG A 214 10.79 21.04 -1.05
C ARG A 214 10.35 21.30 0.38
N TYR A 215 9.28 20.65 0.82
CA TYR A 215 8.87 20.65 2.22
C TYR A 215 9.84 19.84 3.07
N MET A 216 10.27 20.41 4.19
CA MET A 216 11.20 19.80 5.14
C MET A 216 10.65 19.91 6.57
N ILE A 217 10.98 18.93 7.41
CA ILE A 217 10.69 18.92 8.84
C ILE A 217 11.74 19.77 9.55
N GLY A 218 11.30 20.87 10.16
CA GLY A 218 12.14 21.69 11.01
C GLY A 218 12.25 21.17 12.45
N ALA A 219 11.18 20.57 12.97
CA ALA A 219 11.14 19.98 14.30
C ALA A 219 9.91 19.06 14.45
N ILE A 220 10.04 18.04 15.30
CA ILE A 220 8.94 17.19 15.78
C ILE A 220 8.87 17.34 17.30
N THR A 221 7.66 17.41 17.85
CA THR A 221 7.40 17.39 19.28
C THR A 221 6.35 16.32 19.55
N ILE A 222 6.71 15.33 20.37
CA ILE A 222 5.78 14.30 20.82
C ILE A 222 5.01 14.87 22.00
N GLY A 223 3.69 14.89 21.87
CA GLY A 223 2.76 15.34 22.90
C GLY A 223 2.22 14.18 23.72
N GLU A 224 0.92 14.19 23.95
CA GLU A 224 0.21 13.15 24.67
C GLU A 224 0.27 11.81 23.91
N VAL A 225 0.55 10.73 24.65
CA VAL A 225 0.53 9.34 24.18
C VAL A 225 -0.32 8.55 25.17
N ALA A 226 -1.36 7.87 24.68
CA ALA A 226 -2.28 7.11 25.50
C ALA A 226 -2.71 5.83 24.77
N SER A 227 -2.68 4.70 25.49
CA SER A 227 -3.27 3.45 25.01
C SER A 227 -4.79 3.61 24.87
N LEU A 228 -5.35 2.98 23.84
CA LEU A 228 -6.78 2.85 23.60
C LEU A 228 -7.17 1.38 23.70
N ASP A 229 -8.37 1.11 24.22
CA ASP A 229 -8.96 -0.20 24.01
C ASP A 229 -9.44 -0.35 22.55
N ALA A 230 -9.65 -1.60 22.12
CA ALA A 230 -10.04 -1.89 20.75
C ALA A 230 -11.39 -1.27 20.36
N ALA A 231 -12.35 -1.18 21.29
CA ALA A 231 -13.67 -0.63 21.00
C ALA A 231 -13.59 0.89 20.75
N GLU A 232 -12.79 1.61 21.55
CA GLU A 232 -12.51 3.03 21.33
C GLU A 232 -11.80 3.28 20.00
N ALA A 233 -10.79 2.46 19.68
CA ALA A 233 -10.06 2.58 18.42
C ALA A 233 -11.00 2.33 17.21
N PHE A 234 -11.86 1.30 17.29
CA PHE A 234 -12.82 1.00 16.23
C PHE A 234 -13.90 2.06 16.07
N ASP A 235 -14.36 2.70 17.14
CA ASP A 235 -15.31 3.82 17.04
C ASP A 235 -14.68 5.03 16.36
N GLU A 236 -13.40 5.31 16.64
CA GLU A 236 -12.66 6.43 16.05
C GLU A 236 -12.39 6.29 14.55
N ILE A 237 -12.20 5.05 14.07
CA ILE A 237 -11.97 4.75 12.65
C ILE A 237 -13.23 4.27 11.94
N ARG A 238 -14.36 4.26 12.65
CA ARG A 238 -15.63 3.75 12.16
C ARG A 238 -16.04 4.43 10.87
N ARG A 239 -16.51 3.61 9.94
CA ARG A 239 -17.06 4.07 8.67
C ARG A 239 -18.21 3.17 8.23
N GLU A 240 -19.16 3.78 7.53
CA GLU A 240 -20.21 3.04 6.84
C GLU A 240 -19.60 2.12 5.77
N GLU A 241 -20.17 0.95 5.61
CA GLU A 241 -19.79 -0.01 4.57
C GLU A 241 -21.02 -0.34 3.73
N TYR A 242 -20.89 -0.13 2.43
CA TYR A 242 -21.92 -0.37 1.43
C TYR A 242 -21.63 -1.73 0.79
N ILE A 243 -22.57 -2.66 0.93
CA ILE A 243 -22.44 -4.04 0.46
C ILE A 243 -23.40 -4.28 -0.71
N GLY A 244 -22.86 -4.77 -1.82
CA GLY A 244 -23.64 -5.40 -2.90
C GLY A 244 -23.40 -6.91 -2.92
N ILE A 245 -24.46 -7.70 -3.06
CA ILE A 245 -24.39 -9.16 -3.18
C ILE A 245 -24.76 -9.57 -4.59
N TYR A 246 -23.84 -10.23 -5.28
CA TYR A 246 -24.05 -10.77 -6.62
C TYR A 246 -24.07 -12.28 -6.59
N GLN A 247 -24.97 -12.87 -7.36
CA GLN A 247 -24.90 -14.29 -7.71
C GLN A 247 -24.02 -14.45 -8.94
N ILE A 248 -23.15 -15.46 -8.90
CA ILE A 248 -22.21 -15.78 -9.98
C ILE A 248 -22.77 -16.96 -10.78
N ASP A 249 -23.09 -16.69 -12.04
CA ASP A 249 -23.30 -17.69 -13.07
C ASP A 249 -21.93 -18.12 -13.65
N PHE A 250 -21.77 -19.41 -13.92
CA PHE A 250 -20.51 -20.02 -14.38
C PHE A 250 -19.27 -19.67 -13.51
N PRO A 251 -19.26 -20.05 -12.20
CA PRO A 251 -18.26 -19.58 -11.24
C PRO A 251 -16.80 -19.77 -11.66
N GLU A 252 -16.44 -20.91 -12.26
CA GLU A 252 -15.06 -21.18 -12.69
C GLU A 252 -14.60 -20.24 -13.82
N GLU A 253 -15.49 -19.94 -14.77
CA GLU A 253 -15.19 -19.05 -15.90
C GLU A 253 -15.13 -17.59 -15.46
N PHE A 254 -16.07 -17.18 -14.60
CA PHE A 254 -16.07 -15.86 -13.99
C PHE A 254 -14.81 -15.63 -13.17
N GLU A 255 -14.49 -16.52 -12.22
CA GLU A 255 -13.34 -16.34 -11.33
C GLU A 255 -12.04 -16.21 -12.12
N LYS A 256 -11.83 -17.08 -13.12
CA LYS A 256 -10.64 -17.02 -13.98
C LYS A 256 -10.51 -15.68 -14.70
N THR A 257 -11.62 -15.18 -15.26
CA THR A 257 -11.64 -13.93 -16.03
C THR A 257 -11.46 -12.74 -15.09
N PHE A 258 -12.23 -12.69 -14.01
CA PHE A 258 -12.22 -11.62 -13.04
C PHE A 258 -10.87 -11.47 -12.34
N LEU A 259 -10.24 -12.58 -11.93
CA LEU A 259 -8.90 -12.56 -11.32
C LEU A 259 -7.81 -12.06 -12.29
N TYR A 260 -7.96 -12.32 -13.59
CA TYR A 260 -7.03 -11.82 -14.59
C TYR A 260 -7.18 -10.30 -14.77
N ASP A 261 -8.42 -9.83 -14.94
CA ASP A 261 -8.74 -8.43 -15.16
C ASP A 261 -8.45 -7.58 -13.91
N MET A 262 -8.64 -8.15 -12.72
CA MET A 262 -8.35 -7.51 -11.42
C MET A 262 -6.94 -7.82 -10.89
N SER A 263 -5.99 -8.11 -11.78
CA SER A 263 -4.63 -8.50 -11.38
C SER A 263 -3.90 -7.45 -10.53
N HIS A 264 -4.28 -6.17 -10.60
CA HIS A 264 -3.76 -5.09 -9.75
C HIS A 264 -4.23 -5.13 -8.30
N CYS A 265 -5.25 -5.93 -7.98
CA CYS A 265 -5.77 -6.04 -6.63
C CYS A 265 -4.87 -6.92 -5.75
N LEU A 266 -4.79 -6.59 -4.47
CA LEU A 266 -4.19 -7.48 -3.48
C LEU A 266 -5.11 -8.68 -3.26
N LYS A 267 -4.61 -9.87 -3.59
CA LYS A 267 -5.32 -11.13 -3.39
C LYS A 267 -5.01 -11.70 -2.00
N SER A 268 -6.06 -12.07 -1.26
CA SER A 268 -5.97 -12.76 0.03
C SER A 268 -6.88 -13.97 0.03
N SER A 269 -6.35 -15.11 0.47
CA SER A 269 -7.11 -16.38 0.54
C SER A 269 -7.73 -16.54 1.91
N PHE A 270 -9.00 -16.89 1.95
CA PHE A 270 -9.77 -17.21 3.16
C PHE A 270 -10.35 -18.63 3.02
N GLU A 271 -10.83 -19.21 4.13
CA GLU A 271 -11.39 -20.56 4.13
C GLU A 271 -12.63 -20.67 3.24
N ASN A 272 -13.48 -19.64 3.24
CA ASN A 272 -14.75 -19.57 2.54
C ASN A 272 -14.70 -18.80 1.19
N GLY A 273 -13.53 -18.35 0.75
CA GLY A 273 -13.40 -17.63 -0.51
C GLY A 273 -12.09 -16.91 -0.75
N THR A 274 -12.04 -16.13 -1.82
CA THR A 274 -10.92 -15.26 -2.17
C THR A 274 -11.33 -13.80 -2.07
N MET A 275 -10.55 -13.00 -1.35
CA MET A 275 -10.69 -11.54 -1.30
C MET A 275 -9.73 -10.87 -2.27
N LEU A 276 -10.21 -9.87 -2.99
CA LEU A 276 -9.42 -8.90 -3.75
C LEU A 276 -9.63 -7.52 -3.14
N THR A 277 -8.57 -6.91 -2.64
CA THR A 277 -8.59 -5.52 -2.18
C THR A 277 -8.05 -4.63 -3.30
N GLU A 278 -8.90 -3.77 -3.84
CA GLU A 278 -8.53 -2.75 -4.81
C GLU A 278 -8.18 -1.45 -4.07
N PHE A 279 -6.91 -1.06 -4.17
CA PHE A 279 -6.45 0.24 -3.67
C PHE A 279 -6.74 1.35 -4.69
N ARG A 280 -6.82 2.58 -4.20
CA ARG A 280 -6.94 3.75 -5.08
C ARG A 280 -5.71 3.88 -5.98
N GLN A 281 -5.97 4.29 -7.22
CA GLN A 281 -4.95 4.50 -8.25
C GLN A 281 -4.11 5.77 -8.02
N ASP A 282 -4.51 6.62 -7.07
CA ASP A 282 -3.73 7.76 -6.63
C ASP A 282 -3.82 7.95 -5.11
N ASN A 283 -2.89 8.76 -4.60
CA ASN A 283 -2.80 9.12 -3.20
C ASN A 283 -3.41 10.50 -2.89
N SER A 284 -4.40 10.96 -3.66
CA SER A 284 -5.02 12.28 -3.47
C SER A 284 -5.70 12.44 -2.11
N HIS A 285 -6.20 11.33 -1.54
CA HIS A 285 -6.81 11.28 -0.21
C HIS A 285 -5.82 11.72 0.90
N VAL A 286 -4.51 11.59 0.70
CA VAL A 286 -3.47 12.06 1.63
C VAL A 286 -3.42 13.60 1.74
N LYS A 287 -4.02 14.33 0.78
CA LYS A 287 -4.17 15.79 0.86
C LYS A 287 -5.26 16.24 1.85
N SER A 288 -6.05 15.30 2.37
CA SER A 288 -7.12 15.56 3.35
C SER A 288 -6.55 15.83 4.75
N PRO A 289 -7.10 16.81 5.49
CA PRO A 289 -6.80 16.98 6.92
C PRO A 289 -7.18 15.75 7.76
N GLU A 290 -8.19 14.99 7.34
CA GLU A 290 -8.59 13.74 7.97
C GLU A 290 -8.18 12.57 7.07
N TYR A 291 -7.22 11.79 7.55
CA TYR A 291 -6.78 10.54 6.96
C TYR A 291 -7.29 9.36 7.79
N LEU A 292 -7.80 8.33 7.11
CA LEU A 292 -8.13 7.02 7.66
C LEU A 292 -7.51 5.97 6.75
N ILE A 293 -7.05 4.85 7.30
CA ILE A 293 -6.50 3.73 6.53
C ILE A 293 -7.49 3.17 5.49
N SER A 294 -8.79 3.22 5.79
CA SER A 294 -9.84 2.84 4.82
C SER A 294 -9.89 3.74 3.60
N ASN A 295 -9.29 4.94 3.64
CA ASN A 295 -9.25 5.84 2.49
C ASN A 295 -8.33 5.31 1.37
N ASP A 296 -7.38 4.42 1.68
CA ASP A 296 -6.51 3.79 0.67
C ASP A 296 -7.29 2.81 -0.21
N ILE A 297 -8.43 2.30 0.27
CA ILE A 297 -9.24 1.29 -0.39
C ILE A 297 -10.29 1.97 -1.30
N ALA A 298 -10.39 1.47 -2.53
CA ALA A 298 -11.44 1.84 -3.48
C ALA A 298 -12.60 0.84 -3.44
N SER A 299 -12.30 -0.46 -3.49
CA SER A 299 -13.28 -1.54 -3.45
C SER A 299 -12.69 -2.81 -2.85
N ILE A 300 -13.54 -3.63 -2.21
CA ILE A 300 -13.20 -4.99 -1.80
C ILE A 300 -14.16 -5.93 -2.51
N TYR A 301 -13.60 -6.96 -3.15
CA TYR A 301 -14.35 -8.03 -3.82
C TYR A 301 -14.09 -9.34 -3.08
N PHE A 302 -15.14 -10.02 -2.65
CA PHE A 302 -15.04 -11.32 -2.01
C PHE A 302 -15.80 -12.37 -2.81
N ILE A 303 -15.05 -13.26 -3.47
CA ILE A 303 -15.58 -14.38 -4.23
C ILE A 303 -15.70 -15.57 -3.28
N THR A 304 -16.92 -15.92 -2.91
CA THR A 304 -17.19 -17.06 -2.04
C THR A 304 -17.05 -18.38 -2.80
N ASN A 305 -16.73 -19.46 -2.10
CA ASN A 305 -16.67 -20.82 -2.68
C ASN A 305 -18.06 -21.34 -3.13
N THR A 306 -19.15 -20.68 -2.72
CA THR A 306 -20.54 -21.06 -3.03
C THR A 306 -21.13 -20.29 -4.21
N GLY A 307 -20.35 -19.44 -4.89
CA GLY A 307 -20.80 -18.74 -6.09
C GLY A 307 -21.47 -17.39 -5.83
N GLN A 308 -21.14 -16.71 -4.74
CA GLN A 308 -21.46 -15.29 -4.53
C GLN A 308 -20.23 -14.40 -4.71
N LEU A 309 -20.42 -13.23 -5.32
CA LEU A 309 -19.49 -12.12 -5.26
C LEU A 309 -20.06 -11.07 -4.31
N ILE A 310 -19.34 -10.79 -3.22
CA ILE A 310 -19.68 -9.71 -2.29
C ILE A 310 -18.78 -8.51 -2.60
N VAL A 311 -19.39 -7.35 -2.79
CA VAL A 311 -18.68 -6.11 -3.10
C VAL A 311 -18.86 -5.17 -1.92
N ALA A 312 -17.76 -4.72 -1.33
CA ALA A 312 -17.76 -3.78 -0.21
C ALA A 312 -17.05 -2.49 -0.60
N ASN A 313 -17.70 -1.36 -0.29
CA ASN A 313 -17.18 -0.02 -0.53
C ASN A 313 -17.39 0.86 0.70
N TYR A 314 -16.50 1.81 0.91
CA TYR A 314 -16.59 2.76 2.03
C TYR A 314 -17.26 4.09 1.65
N TYR A 315 -17.53 4.29 0.36
CA TYR A 315 -18.18 5.49 -0.14
C TYR A 315 -19.28 5.15 -1.17
N PRO A 316 -20.42 5.86 -1.17
CA PRO A 316 -21.52 5.60 -2.09
C PRO A 316 -21.15 5.69 -3.57
N HIS A 317 -20.32 6.66 -3.95
CA HIS A 317 -19.94 6.87 -5.35
C HIS A 317 -19.10 5.70 -5.88
N GLU A 318 -18.21 5.15 -5.06
CA GLU A 318 -17.40 3.97 -5.44
C GLU A 318 -18.26 2.74 -5.62
N ARG A 319 -19.31 2.62 -4.81
CA ARG A 319 -20.27 1.54 -4.94
C ARG A 319 -21.06 1.63 -6.25
N ILE A 320 -21.36 2.84 -6.73
CA ILE A 320 -21.97 3.07 -8.05
C ILE A 320 -20.97 2.75 -9.18
N ASP A 321 -19.72 3.17 -9.02
CA ASP A 321 -18.66 2.92 -10.01
C ASP A 321 -18.33 1.43 -10.13
N ALA A 322 -18.24 0.73 -9.00
CA ALA A 322 -18.02 -0.71 -8.92
C ALA A 322 -19.15 -1.47 -9.62
N ASP A 323 -20.42 -1.13 -9.34
CA ASP A 323 -21.56 -1.74 -10.02
C ASP A 323 -21.58 -1.49 -11.51
N SER A 324 -21.33 -0.24 -11.90
CA SER A 324 -21.27 0.14 -13.31
C SER A 324 -20.20 -0.68 -14.03
N ARG A 325 -19.02 -0.86 -13.42
CA ARG A 325 -17.98 -1.73 -13.96
C ARG A 325 -18.43 -3.19 -14.02
N LEU A 326 -19.00 -3.71 -12.94
CA LEU A 326 -19.39 -5.12 -12.86
C LEU A 326 -20.46 -5.48 -13.89
N LEU A 327 -21.51 -4.67 -14.01
CA LEU A 327 -22.61 -4.92 -14.94
C LEU A 327 -22.19 -4.68 -16.40
N ASN A 328 -21.29 -3.73 -16.67
CA ASN A 328 -20.83 -3.51 -18.05
C ASN A 328 -19.84 -4.57 -18.54
N CYS A 329 -18.98 -5.07 -17.65
CA CYS A 329 -17.91 -6.01 -18.03
C CYS A 329 -18.27 -7.48 -17.81
N TYR A 330 -19.18 -7.78 -16.87
CA TYR A 330 -19.45 -9.15 -16.41
C TYR A 330 -20.96 -9.46 -16.27
N SER A 331 -21.85 -8.73 -16.95
CA SER A 331 -23.30 -8.98 -16.88
C SER A 331 -23.72 -10.37 -17.35
N GLU A 332 -22.91 -11.06 -18.15
CA GLU A 332 -23.16 -12.46 -18.53
C GLU A 332 -22.88 -13.46 -17.39
N TYR A 333 -22.12 -13.05 -16.37
CA TYR A 333 -21.77 -13.87 -15.21
C TYR A 333 -22.45 -13.42 -13.92
N LEU A 334 -22.96 -12.20 -13.84
CA LEU A 334 -23.38 -11.59 -12.57
C LEU A 334 -24.83 -11.14 -12.60
N THR A 335 -25.58 -11.59 -11.59
CA THR A 335 -26.90 -11.07 -11.26
C THR A 335 -26.86 -10.39 -9.91
N LEU A 336 -27.17 -9.08 -9.85
CA LEU A 336 -27.29 -8.36 -8.59
C LEU A 336 -28.49 -8.90 -7.79
N GLY A 337 -28.22 -9.28 -6.54
CA GLY A 337 -29.21 -9.68 -5.55
C GLY A 337 -29.62 -8.49 -4.67
N ASP A 338 -29.22 -8.54 -3.40
CA ASP A 338 -29.55 -7.52 -2.41
C ASP A 338 -28.39 -6.55 -2.14
N GLU A 339 -28.75 -5.39 -1.59
CA GLU A 339 -27.83 -4.33 -1.20
C GLU A 339 -28.08 -3.90 0.25
N PHE A 340 -27.00 -3.61 0.98
CA PHE A 340 -27.06 -3.26 2.39
C PHE A 340 -26.11 -2.11 2.72
N VAL A 341 -26.45 -1.33 3.73
CA VAL A 341 -25.56 -0.33 4.34
C VAL A 341 -25.39 -0.67 5.81
N PHE A 342 -24.15 -0.88 6.22
CA PHE A 342 -23.79 -1.13 7.60
C PHE A 342 -23.10 0.09 8.20
N PRO A 343 -23.32 0.39 9.48
CA PRO A 343 -22.70 1.55 10.11
C PRO A 343 -21.24 1.30 10.53
N ALA A 344 -20.69 0.12 10.28
CA ALA A 344 -19.32 -0.29 10.53
C ALA A 344 -18.92 -1.38 9.51
N SER A 345 -17.63 -1.57 9.26
CA SER A 345 -17.15 -2.63 8.35
C SER A 345 -17.53 -4.02 8.85
N VAL A 346 -17.98 -4.88 7.94
CA VAL A 346 -18.49 -6.23 8.16
C VAL A 346 -17.85 -7.25 7.21
N ILE A 347 -17.26 -6.80 6.09
CA ILE A 347 -16.71 -7.69 5.07
C ILE A 347 -15.59 -8.59 5.61
N TYR A 348 -14.72 -8.04 6.46
CA TYR A 348 -13.64 -8.82 7.09
C TYR A 348 -14.18 -9.78 8.15
N GLU A 349 -15.23 -9.39 8.89
CA GLU A 349 -15.93 -10.27 9.84
C GLU A 349 -16.54 -11.47 9.09
N PHE A 350 -17.15 -11.22 7.93
CA PHE A 350 -17.69 -12.27 7.07
C PHE A 350 -16.61 -13.19 6.49
N ALA A 351 -15.52 -12.63 5.95
CA ALA A 351 -14.43 -13.39 5.35
C ALA A 351 -13.66 -14.26 6.37
N LEU A 352 -13.56 -13.82 7.62
CA LEU A 352 -12.96 -14.60 8.71
C LEU A 352 -13.94 -15.61 9.34
N GLY A 353 -15.24 -15.43 9.10
CA GLY A 353 -16.29 -16.28 9.62
C GLY A 353 -16.42 -17.61 8.87
N SER A 354 -17.16 -18.54 9.47
CA SER A 354 -17.46 -19.86 8.88
C SER A 354 -18.75 -19.87 8.04
N CYS A 355 -19.28 -18.70 7.68
CA CYS A 355 -20.52 -18.60 6.92
C CYS A 355 -20.24 -18.82 5.43
N GLU A 356 -20.99 -19.75 4.82
CA GLU A 356 -20.86 -20.11 3.41
C GLU A 356 -21.51 -19.09 2.47
N SER A 357 -22.44 -18.28 2.97
CA SER A 357 -23.10 -17.21 2.23
C SER A 357 -23.28 -15.97 3.08
N PHE A 358 -23.32 -14.80 2.44
CA PHE A 358 -23.52 -13.54 3.16
C PHE A 358 -24.90 -13.47 3.82
N TYR A 359 -25.93 -14.06 3.20
CA TYR A 359 -27.26 -14.17 3.82
C TYR A 359 -27.24 -14.97 5.13
N SER A 360 -26.50 -16.09 5.16
CA SER A 360 -26.35 -16.87 6.40
C SER A 360 -25.61 -16.08 7.49
N PHE A 361 -24.64 -15.25 7.12
CA PHE A 361 -23.96 -14.34 8.03
C PHE A 361 -24.93 -13.32 8.64
N LEU A 362 -25.79 -12.71 7.83
CA LEU A 362 -26.79 -11.75 8.31
C LEU A 362 -27.76 -12.35 9.34
N THR A 363 -28.12 -13.63 9.21
CA THR A 363 -29.03 -14.29 10.17
C THR A 363 -28.41 -14.59 11.53
N LYS A 364 -27.08 -14.61 11.63
CA LYS A 364 -26.35 -14.95 12.87
C LYS A 364 -25.89 -13.71 13.65
N ARG A 365 -26.03 -12.52 13.07
CA ARG A 365 -25.51 -11.27 13.59
C ARG A 365 -26.47 -10.54 14.52
#